data_AF-A0A2V8MNK9-F1
#
_entry.id   AF-A0A2V8MNK9-F1
#
_cell.length_a   1.000
_cell.length_b   1.000
_cell.length_c   1.000
_cell.angle_alpha   90.00
_cell.angle_beta   90.00
_cell.angle_gamma   90.00
#
_symmetry.space_group_name_H-M   'P 1'
#
loop_
_entity.id
_entity.type
_entity.pdbx_description
1 polymer ?
#
loop_
_entity_poly.entity_id
_entity_poly.type
_entity_poly.pdbx_seq_one_letter_code
_entity_poly.pdbx_strand_id
1 'polypeptide(L)'
;LRARRPIFAITDRAGDTADVLRSEGIDSIVPLNSKGEIADGLVKFIAAVRNDNARRRSVEHYSRKARTQELACLLDSVCGTGTVGAGVHRSRVPTASRHLAG
;
A
#
# COMPACT_ATOMS: atom_id res chain seq x y z
N LEU A 1 -5.21 -0.38 2.17
CA LEU A 1 -4.10 -0.01 3.09
C LEU A 1 -3.71 1.48 3.10
N ARG A 2 -4.10 2.27 2.09
CA ARG A 2 -3.71 3.69 1.98
C ARG A 2 -4.37 4.67 2.95
N ALA A 3 -5.31 4.20 3.77
CA ALA A 3 -6.14 5.04 4.64
C ALA A 3 -5.44 5.53 5.91
N ARG A 4 -4.25 5.00 6.27
CA ARG A 4 -3.53 5.29 7.53
C ARG A 4 -4.37 5.11 8.80
N ARG A 5 -5.42 4.30 8.69
CA ARG A 5 -6.36 4.00 9.77
C ARG A 5 -6.42 2.49 9.99
N PRO A 6 -6.74 2.05 11.21
CA PRO A 6 -7.11 0.66 11.44
C PRO A 6 -8.20 0.19 10.48
N ILE A 7 -8.11 -1.05 10.01
CA ILE A 7 -9.01 -1.61 9.00
C ILE A 7 -9.78 -2.76 9.62
N PHE A 8 -11.11 -2.70 9.55
CA PHE A 8 -11.99 -3.85 9.79
C PHE A 8 -12.48 -4.35 8.43
N ALA A 9 -12.07 -5.54 8.03
CA ALA A 9 -12.33 -6.07 6.70
C ALA A 9 -13.46 -7.10 6.74
N ILE A 10 -14.48 -6.85 5.93
CA ILE A 10 -15.59 -7.78 5.69
C ILE A 10 -15.40 -8.33 4.29
N THR A 11 -14.92 -9.56 4.17
CA THR A 11 -14.56 -10.17 2.89
C THR A 11 -14.59 -11.70 2.98
N ASP A 12 -14.40 -12.39 1.86
CA ASP A 12 -14.29 -13.85 1.85
C ASP A 12 -12.97 -14.27 2.52
N ARG A 13 -13.01 -15.26 3.42
CA ARG A 13 -11.82 -15.73 4.13
C ARG A 13 -10.78 -16.37 3.19
N ALA A 14 -11.21 -16.98 2.10
CA ALA A 14 -10.36 -17.66 1.14
C ALA A 14 -10.05 -16.80 -0.11
N GLY A 15 -10.52 -15.54 -0.14
CA GLY A 15 -10.29 -14.66 -1.29
C GLY A 15 -8.95 -13.91 -1.23
N ASP A 16 -8.46 -13.50 -2.40
CA ASP A 16 -7.20 -12.75 -2.57
C ASP A 16 -7.11 -11.49 -1.69
N THR A 17 -8.26 -10.86 -1.41
CA THR A 17 -8.30 -9.70 -0.51
C THR A 17 -7.93 -10.08 0.91
N ALA A 18 -8.41 -11.21 1.42
CA ALA A 18 -8.04 -11.68 2.76
C ALA A 18 -6.56 -12.04 2.82
N ASP A 19 -6.00 -12.63 1.77
CA ASP A 19 -4.59 -12.99 1.72
C ASP A 19 -3.67 -11.76 1.72
N VAL A 20 -4.00 -10.73 0.92
CA VAL A 20 -3.30 -9.45 0.95
C VAL A 20 -3.40 -8.78 2.32
N LEU A 21 -4.54 -8.87 2.99
CA LEU A 21 -4.70 -8.29 4.33
C LEU A 21 -3.90 -9.05 5.39
N ARG A 22 -3.84 -10.38 5.32
CA ARG A 22 -3.04 -11.22 6.22
C ARG A 22 -1.54 -11.01 6.04
N SER A 23 -1.05 -10.92 4.79
CA SER A 23 0.38 -10.66 4.54
C SER A 23 0.84 -9.32 5.09
N GLU A 24 -0.10 -8.40 5.31
CA GLU A 24 0.11 -7.07 5.90
C GLU A 24 -0.14 -7.04 7.42
N GLY A 25 -0.37 -8.21 8.03
CA GLY A 25 -0.63 -8.38 9.45
C GLY A 25 -1.94 -7.71 9.91
N ILE A 26 -2.98 -7.76 9.08
CA ILE A 26 -4.34 -7.37 9.44
C ILE A 26 -5.12 -8.63 9.79
N ASP A 27 -5.41 -8.79 11.07
CA ASP A 27 -6.13 -9.96 11.60
C ASP A 27 -7.63 -9.68 11.83
N SER A 28 -8.05 -8.42 11.70
CA SER A 28 -9.44 -7.96 11.81
C SER A 28 -10.24 -8.23 10.52
N ILE A 29 -10.26 -9.51 10.10
CA ILE A 29 -10.95 -10.02 8.92
C ILE A 29 -12.12 -10.90 9.35
N VAL A 30 -13.33 -10.59 8.89
CA VAL A 30 -14.56 -11.35 9.15
C VAL A 30 -15.24 -11.75 7.84
N PRO A 31 -15.94 -12.91 7.81
CA PRO A 31 -16.63 -13.38 6.62
C PRO A 31 -17.85 -12.51 6.28
N LEU A 32 -18.08 -12.28 4.98
CA LEU A 32 -19.18 -11.45 4.50
C LEU A 32 -20.59 -12.05 4.70
N ASN A 33 -20.68 -13.37 4.86
CA ASN A 33 -21.93 -14.12 4.91
C ASN A 33 -22.43 -14.43 6.33
N SER A 34 -21.71 -13.99 7.39
CA SER A 34 -22.06 -14.31 8.77
C SER A 34 -22.31 -13.05 9.59
N LYS A 35 -23.59 -12.72 9.78
CA LYS A 35 -24.01 -11.54 10.57
C LYS A 35 -23.46 -11.58 12.00
N GLY A 36 -23.45 -12.76 12.63
CA GLY A 36 -22.93 -12.93 13.99
C GLY A 36 -21.45 -12.61 14.09
N GLU A 37 -20.65 -13.18 13.18
CA GLU A 37 -19.20 -12.93 13.17
C GLU A 37 -18.85 -11.48 12.82
N ILE A 38 -19.63 -10.84 11.96
CA ILE A 38 -19.48 -9.40 11.66
C ILE A 38 -19.72 -8.58 12.92
N ALA A 39 -20.80 -8.85 13.66
CA ALA A 39 -21.14 -8.12 14.87
C ALA A 39 -20.07 -8.29 15.96
N ASP A 40 -19.72 -9.54 16.27
CA ASP A 40 -18.72 -9.86 17.30
C ASP A 40 -17.34 -9.30 16.93
N GLY A 41 -16.95 -9.42 15.66
CA GLY A 41 -15.70 -8.87 15.15
C GLY A 41 -15.66 -7.35 15.25
N LEU A 42 -16.76 -6.67 14.93
CA LEU A 42 -16.84 -5.21 15.01
C LEU A 42 -16.72 -4.71 16.45
N VAL A 43 -17.38 -5.37 17.41
CA VAL A 43 -17.28 -5.05 18.84
C VAL A 43 -15.83 -5.18 19.31
N LYS A 44 -15.17 -6.30 19.01
CA LYS A 44 -13.76 -6.54 19.34
C LYS A 44 -12.84 -5.50 18.70
N PHE A 45 -13.09 -5.16 17.44
CA PHE A 45 -12.31 -4.16 16.72
C PHE A 45 -12.44 -2.76 17.33
N ILE A 46 -13.66 -2.32 17.67
CA ILE A 46 -13.89 -1.02 18.31
C ILE A 46 -13.16 -0.95 19.66
N ALA A 47 -13.21 -2.02 20.46
CA ALA A 47 -12.48 -2.09 21.72
C ALA A 47 -10.95 -1.98 21.49
N ALA A 48 -10.40 -2.68 20.49
CA ALA A 48 -8.99 -2.60 20.15
C ALA A 48 -8.57 -1.20 19.70
N VAL A 49 -9.40 -0.51 18.91
CA VAL A 49 -9.14 0.88 18.47
C VAL A 49 -9.16 1.84 19.64
N ARG A 50 -10.13 1.71 20.56
CA ARG A 50 -10.22 2.57 21.76
C ARG A 50 -9.03 2.42 22.69
N ASN A 51 -8.44 1.23 22.75
CA ASN A 51 -7.27 0.93 23.56
C ASN A 51 -5.94 1.19 22.82
N ASP A 52 -5.96 1.85 21.66
CA ASP A 52 -4.81 2.10 20.76
C ASP A 52 -4.02 0.85 20.34
N ASN A 53 -4.64 -0.33 20.48
CA ASN A 53 -4.05 -1.61 20.09
C ASN A 53 -4.25 -1.92 18.60
N ALA A 54 -5.05 -1.12 17.90
CA ALA A 54 -5.30 -1.30 16.49
C ALA A 54 -4.22 -0.59 15.64
N ARG A 55 -3.33 -1.39 15.03
CA ARG A 55 -2.18 -0.88 14.28
C ARG A 55 -2.60 -0.03 13.07
N ARG A 56 -2.01 1.18 12.98
CA ARG A 56 -1.94 1.95 11.74
C ARG A 56 -0.81 1.41 10.87
N ARG A 57 -0.99 1.41 9.55
CA ARG A 57 -0.01 0.85 8.60
C ARG A 57 0.56 1.93 7.69
N SER A 58 1.81 1.70 7.26
CA SER A 58 2.47 2.57 6.28
C SER A 58 1.77 2.48 4.93
N VAL A 59 1.73 3.60 4.22
CA VAL A 59 1.12 3.73 2.89
C VAL A 59 2.17 3.68 1.79
N GLU A 60 3.45 3.70 2.14
CA GLU A 60 4.56 3.88 1.19
C GLU A 60 4.55 2.83 0.08
N HIS A 61 4.52 1.54 0.45
CA HIS A 61 4.43 0.42 -0.51
C HIS A 61 3.18 0.47 -1.37
N TYR A 62 2.07 0.90 -0.79
CA TYR A 62 0.83 1.02 -1.53
C TYR A 62 0.74 2.31 -2.33
N SER A 63 1.66 3.27 -2.21
CA SER A 63 1.51 4.56 -2.89
C SER A 63 1.49 4.40 -4.42
N ARG A 64 0.83 5.35 -5.12
CA ARG A 64 0.87 5.37 -6.59
C ARG A 64 2.31 5.46 -7.09
N LYS A 65 3.14 6.29 -6.44
CA LYS A 65 4.56 6.44 -6.74
C LYS A 65 5.31 5.11 -6.66
N ALA A 66 5.17 4.37 -5.57
CA ALA A 66 5.83 3.06 -5.40
C ALA A 66 5.38 2.06 -6.46
N ARG A 67 4.07 1.93 -6.70
CA ARG A 67 3.52 1.04 -7.72
C ARG A 67 3.96 1.40 -9.15
N THR A 68 4.06 2.69 -9.46
CA THR A 68 4.58 3.14 -10.77
C THR A 68 6.08 2.87 -10.91
N GLN A 69 6.86 3.02 -9.83
CA GLN A 69 8.28 2.67 -9.83
C GLN A 69 8.49 1.17 -10.07
N GLU A 70 7.72 0.31 -9.38
CA GLU A 70 7.76 -1.14 -9.61
C GLU A 70 7.46 -1.51 -11.06
N LEU A 71 6.42 -0.89 -11.65
CA LEU A 71 6.10 -1.09 -13.05
C LEU A 71 7.23 -0.64 -13.99
N ALA A 72 7.82 0.54 -13.74
CA ALA A 72 8.95 1.03 -14.52
C ALA A 72 10.14 0.05 -14.47
N CYS A 73 10.50 -0.42 -13.28
CA CYS A 73 11.56 -1.42 -13.13
C CYS A 73 11.27 -2.72 -13.88
N LEU A 74 10.00 -3.18 -13.89
CA LEU A 74 9.59 -4.35 -14.68
C LEU A 74 9.74 -4.09 -16.19
N LEU A 75 9.31 -2.93 -16.67
CA LEU A 75 9.48 -2.54 -18.08
C LEU A 75 10.97 -2.43 -18.47
N ASP A 76 11.81 -1.85 -17.62
CA ASP A 76 13.25 -1.78 -17.82
C ASP A 76 13.88 -3.17 -17.86
N SER A 77 13.41 -4.12 -17.04
CA SER A 77 13.92 -5.49 -17.01
C SER A 77 13.65 -6.27 -18.30
N VAL A 78 12.52 -6.01 -18.97
CA VAL A 78 12.19 -6.65 -20.24
C VAL A 78 12.83 -5.93 -21.42
N CYS A 79 12.90 -4.59 -21.40
CA CYS A 79 13.59 -3.79 -22.42
C CYS A 79 15.13 -3.94 -22.36
N GLY A 80 15.69 -4.17 -21.17
CA GLY A 80 17.13 -4.34 -20.90
C GLY A 80 17.71 -5.68 -21.33
N THR A 81 16.91 -6.56 -21.95
CA THR A 81 17.42 -7.73 -22.70
C THR A 81 17.78 -7.40 -24.16
N GLY A 82 17.83 -6.10 -24.51
CA GLY A 82 18.54 -5.60 -25.68
C GLY A 82 19.92 -5.08 -25.30
N THR A 83 20.95 -5.85 -25.63
CA THR A 83 22.37 -5.52 -25.80
C THR A 83 22.85 -4.14 -25.30
N VAL A 84 23.80 -4.15 -24.36
CA VAL A 84 24.58 -3.01 -23.85
C VAL A 84 24.88 -1.98 -24.95
N GLY A 85 24.20 -0.84 -24.90
CA GLY A 85 24.55 0.39 -25.59
C GLY A 85 24.64 1.50 -24.54
N ALA A 86 25.87 1.94 -24.25
CA ALA A 86 26.19 2.97 -23.28
C ALA A 86 25.27 4.20 -23.37
N GLY A 87 24.51 4.46 -22.30
CA GLY A 87 23.57 5.57 -22.23
C GLY A 87 23.42 6.06 -20.79
N VAL A 88 24.47 6.71 -20.30
CA VAL A 88 24.55 7.39 -19.01
C VAL A 88 23.27 8.20 -18.71
N HIS A 89 22.52 7.76 -17.69
CA HIS A 89 21.36 8.45 -17.15
C HIS A 89 21.79 9.74 -16.42
N ARG A 90 21.92 10.87 -17.14
CA ARG A 90 22.04 12.19 -16.50
C ARG A 90 20.65 12.79 -16.28
N SER A 91 20.13 12.57 -15.08
CA SER A 91 19.07 13.39 -14.52
C SER A 91 19.60 14.82 -14.32
N ARG A 92 19.16 15.76 -15.16
CA ARG A 92 19.24 17.20 -14.88
C ARG A 92 17.84 17.67 -14.49
N VAL A 93 17.59 17.76 -13.19
CA VAL A 93 16.48 18.57 -12.66
C VAL A 93 16.99 20.01 -12.64
N PRO A 94 16.41 20.97 -13.39
CA PRO A 94 16.73 22.37 -13.18
C PRO A 94 15.95 22.86 -11.95
N THR A 95 16.66 23.06 -10.84
CA THR A 95 16.22 23.91 -9.74
C THR A 95 16.11 25.35 -10.24
N ALA A 96 14.89 25.82 -10.47
CA ALA A 96 14.62 27.24 -10.66
C ALA A 96 14.69 27.93 -9.28
N SER A 97 15.84 28.51 -8.97
CA SER A 97 15.97 29.55 -7.95
C SER A 97 16.85 30.67 -8.51
N ARG A 98 16.20 31.79 -8.84
CA ARG A 98 16.81 33.12 -8.98
C ARG A 98 15.67 34.14 -8.93
N HIS A 99 15.36 34.67 -7.75
CA HIS A 99 15.98 35.84 -7.09
C HIS A 99 15.49 37.16 -7.71
N LEU A 100 14.64 37.84 -6.94
CA LEU A 100 14.18 39.22 -7.12
C LEU A 100 15.38 40.17 -7.19
N ALA A 101 15.41 41.02 -8.22
CA ALA A 101 16.18 42.26 -8.24
C ALA A 101 15.48 43.24 -9.21
N GLY A 102 15.19 44.44 -8.73
CA GLY A 102 14.60 45.54 -9.50
C GLY A 102 13.44 46.19 -8.77
#